data_AF-A0A506RC54-F1
#
_entry.id   AF-A0A506RC54-F1
#
_cell.length_a   1.000
_cell.length_b   1.000
_cell.length_c   1.000
_cell.angle_alpha   90.00
_cell.angle_beta   90.00
_cell.angle_gamma   90.00
#
_symmetry.space_group_name_H-M   'P 1'
#
loop_
_entity.id
_entity.type
_entity.pdbx_description
1 polymer ?
#
loop_
_entity_poly.entity_id
_entity_poly.type
_entity_poly.pdbx_seq_one_letter_code
_entity_poly.pdbx_strand_id
1 'polypeptide(L)'
;MGLIGDFALTEQEKTAIASYLTSRRSAPGTLEETLTALESVYALRDLDIHGKNHLKRLLARWYQELGNTDKATQYRQAALEEIRDMLAGAESGAINEYQHLQYLYLAAAYSHTLEQPAQSQAYHIAFEQLVSGIKQPDNLDFADYLSEILQDISKMPRNGELLLPLQD
;
A
#
# COMPACT_ATOMS: atom_id res chain seq x y z
N MET A 1 12.26 0.57 -9.20
CA MET A 1 12.13 -0.47 -10.25
C MET A 1 11.31 -1.58 -9.62
N GLY A 2 10.21 -2.07 -10.18
CA GLY A 2 9.41 -3.04 -9.43
C GLY A 2 8.42 -3.80 -10.30
N LEU A 3 8.65 -5.12 -10.36
CA LEU A 3 7.75 -6.17 -10.83
C LEU A 3 7.86 -6.53 -12.33
N ILE A 4 8.85 -7.38 -12.63
CA ILE A 4 8.75 -8.82 -12.95
C ILE A 4 10.21 -9.31 -12.89
N GLY A 5 10.63 -9.98 -11.80
CA GLY A 5 12.01 -10.45 -11.68
C GLY A 5 12.46 -10.95 -10.30
N ASP A 6 11.99 -10.34 -9.20
CA ASP A 6 12.62 -10.53 -7.88
C ASP A 6 11.89 -11.45 -6.88
N PHE A 7 10.96 -12.30 -7.34
CA PHE A 7 10.17 -13.13 -6.42
C PHE A 7 10.13 -14.60 -6.84
N ALA A 8 10.37 -15.48 -5.88
CA ALA A 8 10.14 -16.91 -6.06
C ALA A 8 8.63 -17.19 -6.18
N LEU A 9 8.23 -17.81 -7.29
CA LEU A 9 6.89 -18.34 -7.48
C LEU A 9 6.88 -19.82 -7.14
N THR A 10 5.84 -20.27 -6.43
CA THR A 10 5.57 -21.69 -6.24
C THR A 10 5.21 -22.35 -7.58
N GLU A 11 5.40 -23.67 -7.70
CA GLU A 11 5.00 -24.40 -8.91
C GLU A 11 3.48 -24.29 -9.18
N GLN A 12 2.68 -24.17 -8.12
CA GLN A 12 1.23 -23.95 -8.21
C GLN A 12 0.92 -22.58 -8.83
N GLU A 13 1.55 -21.50 -8.33
CA GLU A 13 1.39 -20.15 -8.89
C GLU A 13 1.85 -20.11 -10.35
N LYS A 14 3.01 -20.71 -10.66
CA LYS A 14 3.50 -20.80 -12.05
C LYS A 14 2.48 -21.45 -12.97
N THR A 15 1.89 -22.56 -12.56
CA THR A 15 0.88 -23.29 -13.34
C THR A 15 -0.39 -22.46 -13.54
N ALA A 16 -0.87 -21.81 -12.48
CA ALA A 16 -2.06 -20.97 -12.55
C ALA A 16 -1.84 -19.73 -13.45
N ILE A 17 -0.72 -19.03 -13.27
CA ILE A 17 -0.34 -17.85 -14.06
C ILE A 17 -0.15 -18.24 -15.53
N ALA A 18 0.56 -19.33 -15.82
CA ALA A 18 0.77 -19.81 -17.19
C ALA A 18 -0.57 -20.15 -17.87
N SER A 19 -1.50 -20.77 -17.14
CA SER A 19 -2.84 -21.08 -17.64
C SER A 19 -3.63 -19.80 -17.96
N TYR A 20 -3.61 -18.81 -17.06
CA TYR A 20 -4.23 -17.51 -17.27
C TYR A 20 -3.66 -16.80 -18.51
N LEU A 21 -2.34 -16.67 -18.60
CA LEU A 21 -1.66 -16.01 -19.72
C LEU A 21 -1.94 -16.72 -21.06
N THR A 22 -2.01 -18.05 -21.06
CA THR A 22 -2.34 -18.85 -22.25
C THR A 22 -3.80 -18.65 -22.67
N SER A 23 -4.74 -18.54 -21.73
CA SER A 23 -6.15 -18.28 -22.04
C SER A 23 -6.42 -16.87 -22.57
N ARG A 24 -5.56 -15.90 -22.22
CA ARG A 24 -5.72 -14.49 -22.58
C ARG A 24 -5.29 -14.16 -24.03
N ARG A 25 -4.84 -15.15 -24.83
CA ARG A 25 -4.28 -15.01 -26.19
C ARG A 25 -4.62 -13.68 -26.91
N SER A 26 -3.60 -12.83 -27.04
CA SER A 26 -3.33 -11.87 -28.14
C SER A 26 -3.46 -10.35 -27.90
N ALA A 27 -2.51 -9.67 -28.57
CA ALA A 27 -2.30 -8.24 -28.86
C ALA A 27 -1.76 -7.33 -27.72
N PRO A 28 -0.83 -6.39 -28.04
CA PRO A 28 -0.44 -5.35 -27.11
C PRO A 28 -1.66 -4.49 -26.80
N GLY A 29 -2.18 -4.66 -25.59
CA GLY A 29 -3.26 -3.85 -25.08
C GLY A 29 -2.79 -2.45 -24.69
N THR A 30 -3.73 -1.59 -24.34
CA THR A 30 -3.45 -0.32 -23.68
C THR A 30 -2.67 -0.53 -22.38
N LEU A 31 -2.09 0.54 -21.83
CA LEU A 31 -1.45 0.47 -20.51
C LEU A 31 -2.45 0.01 -19.42
N GLU A 32 -3.71 0.42 -19.51
CA GLU A 32 -4.76 0.00 -18.58
C GLU A 32 -5.12 -1.48 -18.73
N GLU A 33 -5.16 -2.00 -19.95
CA GLU A 33 -5.34 -3.43 -20.21
C GLU A 33 -4.15 -4.24 -19.72
N THR A 34 -2.94 -3.70 -19.80
CA THR A 34 -1.72 -4.31 -19.26
C THR A 34 -1.78 -4.35 -17.73
N LEU A 35 -2.18 -3.24 -17.10
CA LEU A 35 -2.33 -3.16 -15.65
C LEU A 35 -3.43 -4.10 -15.13
N THR A 36 -4.53 -4.24 -15.85
CA THR A 36 -5.61 -5.18 -15.50
C THR A 36 -5.16 -6.64 -15.64
N ALA A 37 -4.28 -6.93 -16.60
CA ALA A 37 -3.63 -8.24 -16.70
C ALA A 37 -2.75 -8.52 -15.48
N LEU A 38 -1.99 -7.51 -15.09
CA LEU A 38 -1.06 -7.59 -13.97
C LEU A 38 -1.83 -7.82 -12.67
N GLU A 39 -2.91 -7.09 -12.43
CA GLU A 39 -3.86 -7.30 -11.34
C GLU A 39 -4.32 -8.77 -11.28
N SER A 40 -4.74 -9.33 -12.42
CA SER A 40 -5.20 -10.72 -12.49
C SER A 40 -4.09 -11.72 -12.17
N VAL A 41 -2.86 -11.47 -12.63
CA VAL A 41 -1.70 -12.32 -12.31
C VAL A 41 -1.41 -12.28 -10.83
N TYR A 42 -1.47 -11.11 -10.20
CA TYR A 42 -1.27 -11.00 -8.76
C TYR A 42 -2.40 -11.61 -7.93
N ALA A 43 -3.64 -11.60 -8.42
CA ALA A 43 -4.75 -12.26 -7.74
C ALA A 43 -4.56 -13.79 -7.66
N LEU A 44 -3.71 -14.37 -8.52
CA LEU A 44 -3.35 -15.79 -8.49
C LEU A 44 -2.20 -16.11 -7.53
N ARG A 45 -1.58 -15.09 -6.93
CA ARG A 45 -0.45 -15.27 -6.03
C ARG A 45 -0.92 -15.52 -4.61
N ASP A 46 -0.20 -16.39 -3.91
CA ASP A 46 -0.40 -16.62 -2.48
C ASP A 46 0.48 -15.65 -1.68
N LEU A 47 -0.02 -14.42 -1.55
CA LEU A 47 0.63 -13.37 -0.78
C LEU A 47 0.06 -13.32 0.63
N ASP A 48 0.92 -13.05 1.61
CA ASP A 48 0.48 -12.68 2.95
C ASP A 48 -0.25 -11.33 2.95
N ILE A 49 -0.81 -10.94 4.09
CA ILE A 49 -1.59 -9.71 4.21
C ILE A 49 -0.76 -8.45 3.89
N HIS A 50 0.52 -8.43 4.26
CA HIS A 50 1.42 -7.31 4.00
C HIS A 50 1.73 -7.15 2.51
N GLY A 51 1.99 -8.27 1.83
CA GLY A 51 2.22 -8.32 0.39
C GLY A 51 0.97 -7.96 -0.41
N LYS A 52 -0.20 -8.45 -0.01
CA LYS A 52 -1.49 -8.06 -0.61
C LYS A 52 -1.74 -6.57 -0.45
N ASN A 53 -1.53 -6.04 0.74
CA ASN A 53 -1.69 -4.62 1.01
C ASN A 53 -0.72 -3.77 0.17
N HIS A 54 0.56 -4.12 0.16
CA HIS A 54 1.56 -3.44 -0.66
C HIS A 54 1.17 -3.38 -2.14
N LEU A 55 0.72 -4.50 -2.69
CA LEU A 55 0.23 -4.55 -4.07
C LEU A 55 -0.95 -3.61 -4.30
N LYS A 56 -1.96 -3.59 -3.42
CA LYS A 56 -3.11 -2.68 -3.56
C LYS A 56 -2.65 -1.22 -3.60
N ARG A 57 -1.68 -0.85 -2.77
CA ARG A 57 -1.09 0.50 -2.77
C ARG A 57 -0.38 0.83 -4.09
N LEU A 58 0.33 -0.13 -4.67
CA LEU A 58 0.94 0.03 -6.00
C LEU A 58 -0.11 0.14 -7.11
N LEU A 59 -1.15 -0.70 -7.10
CA LEU A 59 -2.26 -0.64 -8.04
C LEU A 59 -2.98 0.72 -7.95
N ALA A 60 -3.21 1.22 -6.73
CA ALA A 60 -3.79 2.55 -6.52
C ALA A 60 -2.97 3.65 -7.21
N ARG A 61 -1.64 3.61 -7.05
CA ARG A 61 -0.73 4.56 -7.68
C ARG A 61 -0.76 4.44 -9.21
N TRP A 62 -0.64 3.24 -9.76
CA TRP A 62 -0.63 3.06 -11.22
C TRP A 62 -1.95 3.43 -11.87
N TYR A 63 -3.10 3.09 -11.26
CA TYR A 63 -4.40 3.52 -11.78
C TYR A 63 -4.54 5.05 -11.74
N GLN A 64 -3.98 5.71 -10.74
CA GLN A 64 -3.93 7.16 -10.71
C GLN A 64 -3.03 7.77 -11.78
N GLU A 65 -1.83 7.23 -12.00
CA GLU A 65 -0.92 7.68 -13.06
C GLU A 65 -1.57 7.54 -14.45
N LEU A 66 -2.48 6.57 -14.62
CA LEU A 66 -3.30 6.40 -15.82
C LEU A 66 -4.56 7.29 -15.87
N GLY A 67 -4.81 8.11 -14.84
CA GLY A 67 -5.99 8.97 -14.74
C GLY A 67 -7.28 8.26 -14.30
N ASN A 68 -7.22 6.98 -13.97
CA ASN A 68 -8.37 6.22 -13.46
C ASN A 68 -8.50 6.42 -11.93
N THR A 69 -9.02 7.57 -11.54
CA THR A 69 -9.17 7.98 -10.14
C THR A 69 -10.11 7.06 -9.35
N ASP A 70 -11.13 6.51 -9.99
CA ASP A 70 -12.12 5.65 -9.33
C ASP A 70 -11.49 4.34 -8.88
N LYS A 71 -10.76 3.65 -9.77
CA LYS A 71 -10.00 2.45 -9.39
C LYS A 71 -8.92 2.77 -8.36
N ALA A 72 -8.22 3.89 -8.51
CA ALA A 72 -7.23 4.31 -7.52
C ALA A 72 -7.85 4.41 -6.13
N THR A 73 -8.99 5.10 -6.01
CA THR A 73 -9.74 5.26 -4.75
C THR A 73 -10.24 3.92 -4.20
N GLN A 74 -10.75 3.01 -5.03
CA GLN A 74 -11.15 1.67 -4.60
C GLN A 74 -9.99 0.90 -3.95
N TYR A 75 -8.81 0.94 -4.58
CA TYR A 75 -7.62 0.29 -4.04
C TYR A 75 -7.11 0.95 -2.75
N ARG A 76 -7.18 2.29 -2.65
CA ARG A 76 -6.85 3.00 -1.41
C ARG A 76 -7.76 2.58 -0.27
N GLN A 77 -9.07 2.48 -0.53
CA GLN A 77 -10.04 2.06 0.47
C GLN A 77 -9.77 0.63 0.93
N ALA A 78 -9.58 -0.30 -0.01
CA ALA A 78 -9.27 -1.69 0.32
C ALA A 78 -7.93 -1.83 1.07
N ALA A 79 -6.93 -1.00 0.76
CA ALA A 79 -5.66 -0.99 1.48
C ALA A 79 -5.81 -0.42 2.91
N LEU A 80 -6.62 0.64 3.07
CA LEU A 80 -6.90 1.23 4.38
C LEU A 80 -7.64 0.27 5.31
N GLU A 81 -8.60 -0.50 4.78
CA GLU A 81 -9.31 -1.53 5.54
C GLU A 81 -8.35 -2.59 6.10
N GLU A 82 -7.44 -3.13 5.28
CA GLU A 82 -6.44 -4.08 5.77
C GLU A 82 -5.44 -3.44 6.75
N ILE A 83 -5.07 -2.18 6.53
CA ILE A 83 -4.19 -1.45 7.46
C ILE A 83 -4.86 -1.33 8.83
N ARG A 84 -6.17 -1.10 8.89
CA ARG A 84 -6.91 -1.07 10.16
C ARG A 84 -6.84 -2.40 10.89
N ASP A 85 -7.01 -3.50 10.17
CA ASP A 85 -6.93 -4.84 10.76
C ASP A 85 -5.51 -5.13 11.29
N MET A 86 -4.47 -4.74 10.55
CA MET A 86 -3.07 -4.88 10.98
C MET A 86 -2.74 -4.01 12.21
N LEU A 87 -3.25 -2.77 12.26
CA LEU A 87 -3.10 -1.88 13.41
C LEU A 87 -3.83 -2.40 14.65
N ALA A 88 -5.01 -2.99 14.50
CA ALA A 88 -5.72 -3.63 15.61
C ALA A 88 -4.94 -4.82 16.19
N GLY A 89 -4.15 -5.50 15.36
CA GLY A 89 -3.23 -6.56 15.78
C GLY A 89 -1.93 -6.08 16.44
N ALA A 90 -1.63 -4.77 16.45
CA ALA A 90 -0.34 -4.25 16.92
C ALA A 90 -0.06 -4.58 18.39
N GLU A 91 -1.06 -4.52 19.26
CA GLU A 91 -0.92 -4.85 20.69
C GLU A 91 -0.55 -6.31 20.93
N SER A 92 -0.87 -7.20 19.98
CA SER A 92 -0.53 -8.63 20.04
C SER A 92 0.87 -8.96 19.49
N GLY A 93 1.62 -7.95 19.02
CA GLY A 93 2.93 -8.13 18.41
C GLY A 93 2.90 -8.63 16.98
N ALA A 94 1.75 -8.56 16.30
CA ALA A 94 1.59 -9.01 14.92
C ALA A 94 2.35 -8.16 13.90
N ILE A 95 2.70 -6.92 14.27
CA ILE A 95 3.53 -6.00 13.48
C ILE A 95 4.63 -5.43 14.36
N ASN A 96 5.79 -5.16 13.77
CA ASN A 96 6.90 -4.51 14.46
C ASN A 96 6.75 -2.98 14.50
N GLU A 97 7.60 -2.29 15.26
CA GLU A 97 7.55 -0.83 15.44
C GLU A 97 7.66 -0.07 14.11
N TYR A 98 8.55 -0.51 13.21
CA TYR A 98 8.70 0.05 11.87
C TYR A 98 7.40 -0.03 11.05
N GLN A 99 6.77 -1.21 11.02
CA GLN A 99 5.50 -1.43 10.33
C GLN A 99 4.38 -0.60 10.96
N HIS A 100 4.38 -0.48 12.28
CA HIS A 100 3.39 0.30 13.01
C HIS A 100 3.45 1.80 12.62
N LEU A 101 4.65 2.38 12.58
CA LEU A 101 4.86 3.76 12.11
C LEU A 101 4.38 3.93 10.66
N GLN A 102 4.80 3.02 9.78
CA GLN A 102 4.42 3.06 8.36
C GLN A 102 2.90 3.00 8.19
N TYR A 103 2.23 2.12 8.93
CA TYR A 103 0.78 1.93 8.83
C TYR A 103 -0.03 3.07 9.43
N LEU A 104 0.43 3.69 10.52
CA LEU A 104 -0.21 4.89 11.04
C LEU A 104 -0.10 6.08 10.07
N TYR A 105 1.07 6.30 9.47
CA TYR A 105 1.25 7.31 8.42
C TYR A 105 0.31 7.06 7.23
N LEU A 106 0.32 5.83 6.70
CA LEU A 106 -0.54 5.44 5.57
C LEU A 106 -2.02 5.60 5.89
N ALA A 107 -2.44 5.20 7.09
CA ALA A 107 -3.82 5.30 7.51
C ALA A 107 -4.26 6.77 7.62
N ALA A 108 -3.42 7.64 8.18
CA ALA A 108 -3.66 9.07 8.21
C ALA A 108 -3.85 9.62 6.79
N ALA A 109 -2.90 9.33 5.90
CA ALA A 109 -2.90 9.88 4.56
C ALA A 109 -4.07 9.36 3.71
N TYR A 110 -4.39 8.05 3.78
CA TYR A 110 -5.55 7.50 3.09
C TYR A 110 -6.86 8.06 3.62
N SER A 111 -7.04 8.13 4.95
CA SER A 111 -8.23 8.75 5.53
C SER A 111 -8.42 10.20 5.09
N HIS A 112 -7.35 10.99 4.98
CA HIS A 112 -7.44 12.35 4.43
C HIS A 112 -7.90 12.34 2.97
N THR A 113 -7.26 11.54 2.10
CA THR A 113 -7.62 11.47 0.67
C THR A 113 -9.03 10.94 0.42
N LEU A 114 -9.56 10.13 1.34
CA LEU A 114 -10.90 9.53 1.32
C LEU A 114 -11.94 10.39 2.07
N GLU A 115 -11.62 11.66 2.37
CA GLU A 115 -12.53 12.62 3.01
C GLU A 115 -13.01 12.20 4.41
N GLN A 116 -12.13 11.53 5.17
CA GLN A 116 -12.35 11.08 6.55
C GLN A 116 -11.42 11.84 7.52
N PRO A 117 -11.51 13.18 7.64
CA PRO A 117 -10.52 14.00 8.35
C PRO A 117 -10.41 13.68 9.85
N ALA A 118 -11.53 13.30 10.50
CA ALA A 118 -11.50 12.90 11.91
C ALA A 118 -10.67 11.63 12.13
N GLN A 119 -10.74 10.67 11.21
CA GLN A 119 -9.94 9.45 11.28
C GLN A 119 -8.49 9.73 10.91
N SER A 120 -8.25 10.58 9.91
CA SER A 120 -6.90 11.05 9.57
C SER A 120 -6.21 11.64 10.80
N GLN A 121 -6.91 12.50 11.56
CA GLN A 121 -6.36 13.10 12.77
C GLN A 121 -6.14 12.07 13.89
N ALA A 122 -7.02 11.09 14.03
CA ALA A 122 -6.83 10.02 15.02
C ALA A 122 -5.55 9.22 14.75
N TYR A 123 -5.27 8.86 13.49
CA TYR A 123 -4.02 8.18 13.12
C TYR A 123 -2.79 9.08 13.28
N HIS A 124 -2.91 10.38 13.00
CA HIS A 124 -1.84 11.35 13.26
C HIS A 124 -1.46 11.37 14.75
N ILE A 125 -2.45 11.49 15.65
CA ILE A 125 -2.21 11.50 17.10
C ILE A 125 -1.59 10.17 17.55
N ALA A 126 -2.10 9.04 17.05
CA ALA A 126 -1.53 7.73 17.36
C ALA A 126 -0.08 7.59 16.88
N PHE A 127 0.25 8.15 15.71
CA PHE A 127 1.63 8.22 15.20
C PHE A 127 2.53 9.02 16.14
N GLU A 128 2.14 10.22 16.53
CA GLU A 128 2.93 11.07 17.45
C GLU A 128 3.15 10.39 18.80
N GLN A 129 2.13 9.70 19.33
CA GLN A 129 2.25 8.91 20.55
C GLN A 129 3.28 7.79 20.40
N LEU A 130 3.26 7.05 19.27
CA LEU A 130 4.22 6.00 19.01
C LEU A 130 5.64 6.57 18.93
N VAL A 131 5.85 7.66 18.19
CA VAL A 131 7.15 8.33 18.04
C VAL A 131 7.74 8.74 19.39
N SER A 132 6.91 9.29 20.29
CA SER A 132 7.37 9.69 21.63
C SER A 132 7.90 8.53 22.49
N GLY A 133 7.55 7.29 22.14
CA GLY A 133 7.91 6.07 22.85
C GLY A 133 9.02 5.24 22.19
N ILE A 134 9.53 5.63 21.01
CA ILE A 134 10.54 4.85 20.27
C ILE A 134 11.84 4.77 21.08
N LYS A 135 12.36 3.56 21.21
CA LYS A 135 13.62 3.28 21.91
C LYS A 135 14.72 2.75 20.99
N GLN A 136 14.35 2.23 19.82
CA GLN A 136 15.28 1.65 18.87
C GLN A 136 15.87 2.74 17.98
N PRO A 137 17.20 2.95 17.96
CA PRO A 137 17.83 4.00 17.15
C PRO A 137 17.48 3.92 15.67
N ASP A 138 17.43 2.71 15.10
CA ASP A 138 17.15 2.49 13.68
C ASP A 138 15.73 2.95 13.27
N ASN A 139 14.78 3.01 14.21
CA ASN A 139 13.42 3.49 13.94
C ASN A 139 13.29 5.00 14.14
N LEU A 140 14.25 5.67 14.78
CA LEU A 140 14.22 7.12 14.98
C LEU A 140 14.35 7.86 13.65
N ASP A 141 15.35 7.51 12.82
CA ASP A 141 15.54 8.14 11.52
C ASP A 141 14.31 7.97 10.61
N PHE A 142 13.68 6.79 10.67
CA PHE A 142 12.45 6.54 9.91
C PHE A 142 11.25 7.30 10.47
N ALA A 143 11.12 7.40 11.79
CA ALA A 143 10.08 8.18 12.44
C ALA A 143 10.23 9.68 12.15
N ASP A 144 11.45 10.21 12.15
CA ASP A 144 11.74 11.60 11.82
C ASP A 144 11.37 11.91 10.37
N TYR A 145 11.78 11.03 9.44
CA TYR A 145 11.38 11.13 8.04
C TYR A 145 9.86 11.12 7.86
N LEU A 146 9.17 10.16 8.47
CA LEU A 146 7.71 10.08 8.40
C LEU A 146 7.04 11.30 9.04
N SER A 147 7.57 11.82 10.14
CA SER A 147 7.06 13.02 10.81
C SER A 147 7.11 14.25 9.91
N GLU A 148 8.20 14.42 9.14
CA GLU A 148 8.34 15.52 8.18
C GLU A 148 7.23 15.48 7.12
N ILE A 149 7.05 14.33 6.48
CA ILE A 149 6.06 14.18 5.40
C ILE A 149 4.61 14.07 5.91
N LEU A 150 4.39 13.73 7.19
CA LEU A 150 3.07 13.67 7.82
C LEU A 150 2.41 15.07 7.89
N GLN A 151 3.22 16.12 8.11
CA GLN A 151 2.73 17.51 8.15
C GLN A 151 2.11 17.95 6.83
N ASP A 152 2.54 17.35 5.72
CA ASP A 152 2.08 17.68 4.39
C ASP A 152 0.80 16.93 3.98
N ILE A 153 0.30 16.00 4.79
CA ILE A 153 -0.97 15.28 4.49
C ILE A 153 -2.11 16.27 4.24
N SER A 154 -2.20 17.33 5.05
CA SER A 154 -3.25 18.36 4.91
C SER A 154 -3.23 19.06 3.54
N LYS A 155 -2.08 19.06 2.86
CA LYS A 155 -1.88 19.68 1.54
C LYS A 155 -2.07 18.68 0.40
N MET A 156 -2.20 17.38 0.69
CA MET A 156 -2.42 16.38 -0.34
C MET A 156 -3.77 16.62 -1.03
N PRO A 157 -3.80 16.62 -2.38
CA PRO A 157 -5.06 16.76 -3.10
C PRO A 157 -5.98 15.58 -2.79
N ARG A 158 -7.28 15.79 -2.96
CA ARG A 158 -8.26 14.71 -2.97
C ARG A 158 -7.90 13.83 -4.16
N ASN A 159 -7.56 12.55 -3.93
CA ASN A 159 -6.88 11.65 -4.87
C ASN A 159 -5.37 11.92 -5.07
N GLY A 160 -4.66 12.46 -4.08
CA GLY A 160 -3.24 12.80 -4.22
C GLY A 160 -2.31 11.60 -4.30
N GLU A 161 -1.19 11.79 -5.01
CA GLU A 161 -0.09 10.82 -5.00
C GLU A 161 0.44 10.69 -3.57
N LEU A 162 0.50 9.46 -3.10
CA LEU A 162 1.25 9.18 -1.89
C LEU A 162 2.70 9.03 -2.27
N LEU A 163 3.52 9.93 -1.75
CA LEU A 163 4.96 9.74 -1.69
C LEU A 163 5.23 8.68 -0.63
N LEU A 164 5.07 7.41 -1.01
CA LEU A 164 5.59 6.33 -0.19
C LEU A 164 7.10 6.21 -0.41
N PRO A 165 7.91 6.01 0.64
CA PRO A 165 9.22 5.43 0.46
C PRO A 165 9.01 4.03 -0.12
N LEU A 166 9.37 3.87 -1.40
CA LEU A 166 9.61 2.55 -1.96
C LEU A 166 10.90 2.06 -1.32
N GLN A 167 10.87 0.91 -0.64
CA GLN A 167 12.11 0.22 -0.32
C GLN A 167 12.76 -0.20 -1.63
N ASP A 168 14.03 0.15 -1.82
CA ASP A 168 14.90 -0.44 -2.84
C ASP A 168 15.28 -1.87 -2.46
#